data_AF-A0A927NFJ0-F1
#
_entry.id   AF-A0A927NFJ0-F1
#
_cell.length_a   1.000
_cell.length_b   1.000
_cell.length_c   1.000
_cell.angle_alpha   90.00
_cell.angle_beta   90.00
_cell.angle_gamma   90.00
#
_symmetry.space_group_name_H-M   'P 1'
#
loop_
_entity.id
_entity.type
_entity.pdbx_description
1 polymer ?
#
loop_
_entity_poly.entity_id
_entity_poly.type
_entity_poly.pdbx_seq_one_letter_code
_entity_poly.pdbx_strand_id
1 'polypeptide(L)'
;MYPKNQSFFVLGLSKSGCAATEYLLSKGAETYVYDDVDGAKMEETFQRLVSLGAKRVPKDALSRVADVCDVLVLSPGIPIDHPLAVAFKRKGKAVVGETELAARNMRCPVVAVTGTNGKTTTVSLITQMLQAQGYNAHACGNIGEPLVRFCGLKEEAIAVAEISSFQLETLNSLCPHVSVVLNITEDHLNRHYNMENYTFLKAKLLKNSSGAEFAVLNYDDGSVRAFAEKTKARIVWFSLRERIRGAYYDNGNLYFDDEKIISVNELFAAGLHNVQNALATIAVGKILRVDTEQIAKTLREFRGIKHRLEKIGVVDGVTYVDDSKGTNVDATLRAIETMKENTVLLLGGKNKGYDYDRLFEKMQTAPIAHAVLYGENRYELLKSARTRGYDNVTVCKSFALAFSVAAMVATKGQTVLLSPASASFDEFVSYEERGDTFVRLVRALEESRQAKEEKIITKEGKTYDDVAAVTTHVNRNGEDDGDEQDNADDAKHDGFASLARLEPEE
;
A
#
# COMPACT_ATOMS: atom_id res chain seq x y z
N MET A 1 6.61 29.28 -14.61
CA MET A 1 7.88 28.88 -13.97
C MET A 1 8.72 28.29 -15.07
N TYR A 2 9.96 28.74 -15.21
CA TYR A 2 10.81 28.40 -16.35
C TYR A 2 12.09 27.78 -15.80
N PRO A 3 12.13 26.45 -15.58
CA PRO A 3 13.21 25.81 -14.84
C PRO A 3 14.62 26.16 -15.35
N LYS A 4 14.80 26.26 -16.68
CA LYS A 4 16.10 26.60 -17.31
C LYS A 4 16.67 27.97 -16.94
N ASN A 5 15.84 28.93 -16.55
CA ASN A 5 16.23 30.32 -16.34
C ASN A 5 16.09 30.74 -14.87
N GLN A 6 15.91 29.79 -13.96
CA GLN A 6 15.68 30.06 -12.54
C GLN A 6 16.55 29.15 -11.68
N SER A 7 16.99 29.66 -10.55
CA SER A 7 17.67 28.89 -9.52
C SER A 7 16.68 28.39 -8.46
N PHE A 8 16.80 27.11 -8.10
CA PHE A 8 15.89 26.45 -7.17
C PHE A 8 16.63 26.00 -5.93
N PHE A 9 16.01 26.16 -4.77
CA PHE A 9 16.46 25.58 -3.53
C PHE A 9 15.45 24.54 -3.06
N VAL A 10 15.86 23.28 -2.96
CA VAL A 10 15.02 22.17 -2.47
C VAL A 10 15.34 21.93 -1.01
N LEU A 11 14.33 22.11 -0.16
CA LEU A 11 14.42 21.92 1.28
C LEU A 11 13.70 20.62 1.67
N GLY A 12 14.47 19.67 2.21
CA GLY A 12 14.05 18.30 2.55
C GLY A 12 14.18 17.35 1.36
N LEU A 13 14.94 16.28 1.54
CA LEU A 13 15.35 15.29 0.52
C LEU A 13 14.81 13.89 0.80
N SER A 14 13.61 13.82 1.35
CA SER A 14 12.79 12.59 1.31
C SER A 14 12.34 12.28 -0.14
N LYS A 15 11.39 11.35 -0.33
CA LYS A 15 10.93 10.89 -1.65
C LYS A 15 10.55 12.05 -2.61
N SER A 16 9.73 12.99 -2.15
CA SER A 16 9.29 14.14 -2.95
C SER A 16 10.41 15.12 -3.28
N GLY A 17 11.30 15.42 -2.33
CA GLY A 17 12.43 16.33 -2.54
C GLY A 17 13.46 15.78 -3.52
N CYS A 18 13.79 14.49 -3.42
CA CYS A 18 14.63 13.80 -4.40
C CYS A 18 14.01 13.87 -5.80
N ALA A 19 12.73 13.51 -5.94
CA ALA A 19 12.06 13.53 -7.23
C ALA A 19 11.97 14.93 -7.84
N ALA A 20 11.71 15.96 -7.02
CA ALA A 20 11.71 17.34 -7.47
C ALA A 20 13.09 17.80 -7.93
N THR A 21 14.15 17.46 -7.19
CA THR A 21 15.54 17.79 -7.55
C THR A 21 15.91 17.17 -8.90
N GLU A 22 15.68 15.87 -9.05
CA GLU A 22 16.00 15.15 -10.30
C GLU A 22 15.21 15.70 -11.48
N TYR A 23 13.93 16.03 -11.28
CA TYR A 23 13.13 16.66 -12.31
C TYR A 23 13.70 18.02 -12.73
N LEU A 24 14.02 18.89 -11.78
CA LEU A 24 14.59 20.22 -12.05
C LEU A 24 15.91 20.13 -12.81
N LEU A 25 16.81 19.24 -12.38
CA LEU A 25 18.07 18.96 -13.07
C LEU A 25 17.83 18.44 -14.49
N SER A 26 16.87 17.53 -14.70
CA SER A 26 16.51 17.03 -16.04
C SER A 26 15.99 18.13 -16.97
N LYS A 27 15.47 19.23 -16.42
CA LYS A 27 15.05 20.41 -17.17
C LYS A 27 16.16 21.44 -17.35
N GLY A 28 17.36 21.20 -16.81
CA GLY A 28 18.51 22.09 -16.90
C GLY A 28 18.46 23.26 -15.91
N ALA A 29 17.72 23.12 -14.80
CA ALA A 29 17.64 24.14 -13.77
C ALA A 29 18.85 24.12 -12.84
N GLU A 30 19.31 25.29 -12.42
CA GLU A 30 20.30 25.40 -11.36
C GLU A 30 19.65 25.02 -10.03
N THR A 31 20.07 23.91 -9.42
CA THR A 31 19.36 23.33 -8.27
C THR A 31 20.28 23.16 -7.07
N TYR A 32 19.89 23.76 -5.96
CA TYR A 32 20.53 23.70 -4.66
C TYR A 32 19.71 22.82 -3.71
N VAL A 33 20.36 22.07 -2.84
CA VAL A 33 19.69 21.09 -1.97
C VAL A 33 20.16 21.18 -0.53
N TYR A 34 19.24 20.94 0.41
CA TYR A 34 19.53 20.82 1.83
C TYR A 34 18.50 19.93 2.55
N ASP A 35 18.95 19.22 3.57
CA ASP A 35 18.14 18.47 4.54
C ASP A 35 18.83 18.58 5.92
N ASP A 36 18.03 18.71 6.99
CA ASP A 36 18.53 18.76 8.37
C ASP A 36 18.83 17.38 8.96
N VAL A 37 18.39 16.30 8.29
CA VAL A 37 18.67 14.93 8.72
C VAL A 37 20.11 14.55 8.36
N ASP A 38 20.90 14.28 9.37
CA ASP A 38 22.24 13.70 9.19
C ASP A 38 22.19 12.16 9.15
N GLY A 39 23.16 11.55 8.47
CA GLY A 39 23.36 10.09 8.47
C GLY A 39 23.78 9.53 7.12
N ALA A 40 24.29 8.28 7.13
CA ALA A 40 24.88 7.64 5.95
C ALA A 40 23.94 7.61 4.73
N LYS A 41 22.65 7.32 4.94
CA LYS A 41 21.64 7.29 3.86
C LYS A 41 21.36 8.68 3.28
N MET A 42 21.39 9.73 4.11
CA MET A 42 21.25 11.09 3.61
C MET A 42 22.50 11.51 2.84
N GLU A 43 23.68 11.12 3.31
CA GLU A 43 24.94 11.38 2.60
C GLU A 43 24.96 10.70 1.22
N GLU A 44 24.53 9.44 1.12
CA GLU A 44 24.34 8.74 -0.15
C GLU A 44 23.36 9.49 -1.07
N THR A 45 22.26 9.99 -0.49
CA THR A 45 21.27 10.79 -1.23
C THR A 45 21.90 12.08 -1.77
N PHE A 46 22.68 12.80 -0.96
CA PHE A 46 23.41 13.99 -1.40
C PHE A 46 24.41 13.65 -2.50
N GLN A 47 25.24 12.63 -2.34
CA GLN A 47 26.23 12.22 -3.33
C GLN A 47 25.58 11.89 -4.68
N ARG A 48 24.46 11.16 -4.64
CA ARG A 48 23.67 10.82 -5.83
C ARG A 48 23.07 12.04 -6.52
N LEU A 49 22.55 13.02 -5.77
CA LEU A 49 21.98 14.23 -6.37
C LEU A 49 23.08 15.17 -6.89
N VAL A 50 24.21 15.26 -6.21
CA VAL A 50 25.38 16.04 -6.63
C VAL A 50 25.99 15.47 -7.91
N SER A 51 26.07 14.14 -8.06
CA SER A 51 26.54 13.52 -9.31
C SER A 51 25.62 13.80 -10.51
N LEU A 52 24.34 14.11 -10.26
CA LEU A 52 23.39 14.58 -11.27
C LEU A 52 23.44 16.11 -11.51
N GLY A 53 24.24 16.85 -10.74
CA GLY A 53 24.44 18.30 -10.89
C GLY A 53 23.81 19.19 -9.82
N ALA A 54 23.23 18.62 -8.75
CA ALA A 54 22.76 19.43 -7.62
C ALA A 54 23.92 20.06 -6.82
N LYS A 55 23.67 21.20 -6.19
CA LYS A 55 24.61 21.90 -5.32
C LYS A 55 24.17 21.78 -3.85
N ARG A 56 24.92 21.02 -3.04
CA ARG A 56 24.65 20.93 -1.60
C ARG A 56 24.96 22.27 -0.92
N VAL A 57 24.02 22.78 -0.13
CA VAL A 57 24.20 24.01 0.66
C VAL A 57 24.63 23.63 2.07
N PRO A 58 25.76 24.13 2.60
CA PRO A 58 26.13 23.89 3.98
C PRO A 58 25.28 24.73 4.94
N LYS A 59 25.15 24.26 6.20
CA LYS A 59 24.21 24.83 7.19
C LYS A 59 24.47 26.31 7.49
N ASP A 60 25.72 26.72 7.52
CA ASP A 60 26.16 28.11 7.73
C ASP A 60 25.81 29.05 6.56
N ALA A 61 25.64 28.50 5.35
CA ALA A 61 25.26 29.26 4.16
C ALA A 61 23.73 29.39 3.95
N LEU A 62 22.91 28.70 4.74
CA LEU A 62 21.45 28.71 4.59
C LEU A 62 20.83 30.11 4.66
N SER A 63 21.39 30.98 5.49
CA SER A 63 20.93 32.36 5.68
C SER A 63 20.96 33.19 4.37
N ARG A 64 21.83 32.83 3.43
CA ARG A 64 22.04 33.52 2.15
C ARG A 64 21.32 32.85 0.99
N VAL A 65 20.74 31.66 1.17
CA VAL A 65 20.16 30.89 0.07
C VAL A 65 18.97 31.62 -0.57
N ALA A 66 18.23 32.39 0.23
CA ALA A 66 17.12 33.22 -0.25
C ALA A 66 17.61 34.45 -1.03
N ASP A 67 18.89 34.81 -1.00
CA ASP A 67 19.48 35.84 -1.87
C ASP A 67 19.83 35.27 -3.24
N VAL A 68 20.33 34.03 -3.27
CA VAL A 68 20.86 33.37 -4.47
C VAL A 68 19.78 32.66 -5.29
N CYS A 69 18.83 31.99 -4.63
CA CYS A 69 17.84 31.14 -5.30
C CYS A 69 16.54 31.89 -5.60
N ASP A 70 15.94 31.70 -6.77
CA ASP A 70 14.66 32.34 -7.17
C ASP A 70 13.42 31.67 -6.56
N VAL A 71 13.48 30.36 -6.35
CA VAL A 71 12.35 29.53 -5.94
C VAL A 71 12.75 28.56 -4.83
N LEU A 72 11.96 28.48 -3.77
CA LEU A 72 12.05 27.42 -2.77
C LEU A 72 11.06 26.31 -3.13
N VAL A 73 11.56 25.08 -3.21
CA VAL A 73 10.77 23.84 -3.29
C VAL A 73 10.78 23.19 -1.91
N LEU A 74 9.64 23.22 -1.25
CA LEU A 74 9.46 22.74 0.11
C LEU A 74 8.90 21.31 0.09
N SER A 75 9.60 20.36 0.73
CA SER A 75 9.05 19.03 0.96
C SER A 75 7.80 19.10 1.86
N PRO A 76 6.74 18.30 1.61
CA PRO A 76 5.47 18.39 2.35
C PRO A 76 5.59 18.23 3.87
N GLY A 77 6.58 17.48 4.36
CA GLY A 77 6.81 17.31 5.79
C GLY A 77 7.30 18.58 6.50
N ILE A 78 7.85 19.56 5.76
CA ILE A 78 8.45 20.76 6.34
C ILE A 78 7.39 21.87 6.45
N PRO A 79 7.24 22.51 7.61
CA PRO A 79 6.28 23.60 7.83
C PRO A 79 6.38 24.77 6.86
N ILE A 80 5.23 25.27 6.39
CA ILE A 80 5.17 26.41 5.48
C ILE A 80 5.55 27.75 6.14
N ASP A 81 5.62 27.75 7.48
CA ASP A 81 6.15 28.78 8.36
C ASP A 81 7.61 28.51 8.79
N HIS A 82 8.28 27.50 8.21
CA HIS A 82 9.71 27.26 8.43
C HIS A 82 10.53 28.55 8.16
N PRO A 83 11.57 28.87 8.95
CA PRO A 83 12.31 30.13 8.82
C PRO A 83 12.80 30.44 7.40
N LEU A 84 13.25 29.42 6.66
CA LEU A 84 13.65 29.57 5.25
C LEU A 84 12.44 29.88 4.34
N ALA A 85 11.29 29.25 4.54
CA ALA A 85 10.08 29.57 3.77
C ALA A 85 9.62 31.00 4.02
N VAL A 86 9.69 31.47 5.28
CA VAL A 86 9.42 32.86 5.64
C VAL A 86 10.42 33.81 4.98
N ALA A 87 11.72 33.47 4.95
CA ALA A 87 12.74 34.29 4.31
C ALA A 87 12.53 34.46 2.81
N PHE A 88 12.19 33.38 2.08
CA PHE A 88 11.83 33.45 0.66
C PHE A 88 10.60 34.33 0.43
N LYS A 89 9.53 34.12 1.22
CA LYS A 89 8.31 34.94 1.14
C LYS A 89 8.56 36.42 1.38
N ARG A 90 9.38 36.77 2.38
CA ARG A 90 9.74 38.18 2.69
C ARG A 90 10.47 38.87 1.53
N LYS A 91 11.17 38.11 0.69
CA LYS A 91 11.83 38.61 -0.52
C LYS A 91 10.94 38.56 -1.77
N GLY A 92 9.66 38.24 -1.63
CA GLY A 92 8.73 38.11 -2.75
C GLY A 92 8.99 36.89 -3.64
N LYS A 93 9.79 35.93 -3.16
CA LYS A 93 10.17 34.74 -3.92
C LYS A 93 9.14 33.62 -3.76
N ALA A 94 9.02 32.78 -4.79
CA ALA A 94 8.04 31.71 -4.82
C ALA A 94 8.43 30.59 -3.84
N VAL A 95 7.45 30.12 -3.06
CA VAL A 95 7.54 28.91 -2.25
C VAL A 95 6.53 27.91 -2.79
N VAL A 96 7.03 26.83 -3.37
CA VAL A 96 6.23 25.79 -4.02
C VAL A 96 6.55 24.43 -3.41
N GLY A 97 5.73 23.43 -3.69
CA GLY A 97 6.02 22.04 -3.37
C GLY A 97 6.30 21.25 -4.64
N GLU A 98 6.72 20.00 -4.46
CA GLU A 98 6.89 19.04 -5.55
C GLU A 98 5.62 18.92 -6.42
N THR A 99 4.45 18.91 -5.80
CA THR A 99 3.17 18.74 -6.49
C THR A 99 2.80 19.98 -7.32
N GLU A 100 3.23 21.18 -6.90
CA GLU A 100 3.06 22.41 -7.67
C GLU A 100 4.01 22.45 -8.88
N LEU A 101 5.23 21.89 -8.76
CA LEU A 101 6.10 21.69 -9.91
C LEU A 101 5.43 20.77 -10.93
N ALA A 102 4.83 19.68 -10.47
CA ALA A 102 4.13 18.75 -11.35
C ALA A 102 2.91 19.42 -12.02
N ALA A 103 2.04 20.06 -11.24
CA ALA A 103 0.84 20.73 -11.73
C ALA A 103 1.10 21.75 -12.85
N ARG A 104 2.26 22.43 -12.83
CA ARG A 104 2.64 23.41 -13.86
C ARG A 104 3.18 22.80 -15.14
N ASN A 105 3.54 21.52 -15.14
CA ASN A 105 4.29 20.91 -16.23
C ASN A 105 3.69 19.61 -16.76
N MET A 106 2.71 19.02 -16.07
CA MET A 106 1.98 17.86 -16.56
C MET A 106 1.09 18.22 -17.75
N ARG A 107 0.94 17.26 -18.66
CA ARG A 107 0.08 17.37 -19.84
C ARG A 107 -1.09 16.39 -19.82
N CYS A 108 -0.95 15.28 -19.12
CA CYS A 108 -2.02 14.32 -18.96
C CYS A 108 -3.17 14.86 -18.08
N PRO A 109 -4.42 14.46 -18.34
CA PRO A 109 -5.53 14.68 -17.42
C PRO A 109 -5.24 14.14 -16.02
N VAL A 110 -5.67 14.90 -15.02
CA VAL A 110 -5.53 14.53 -13.60
C VAL A 110 -6.90 14.28 -12.98
N VAL A 111 -7.05 13.12 -12.33
CA VAL A 111 -8.12 12.84 -11.37
C VAL A 111 -7.50 12.99 -9.98
N ALA A 112 -7.88 14.01 -9.22
CA ALA A 112 -7.26 14.29 -7.93
C ALA A 112 -8.22 13.97 -6.78
N VAL A 113 -7.74 13.23 -5.78
CA VAL A 113 -8.54 12.80 -4.62
C VAL A 113 -7.95 13.37 -3.34
N THR A 114 -8.78 14.05 -2.56
CA THR A 114 -8.45 14.48 -1.19
C THR A 114 -9.57 14.14 -0.20
N GLY A 115 -9.28 14.33 1.08
CA GLY A 115 -10.15 14.00 2.21
C GLY A 115 -9.33 13.65 3.45
N THR A 116 -9.97 13.51 4.60
CA THR A 116 -9.29 13.02 5.80
C THR A 116 -9.01 11.51 5.65
N ASN A 117 -10.05 10.74 5.32
CA ASN A 117 -10.01 9.29 5.21
C ASN A 117 -10.43 8.78 3.82
N GLY A 118 -10.03 7.55 3.48
CA GLY A 118 -10.47 6.86 2.25
C GLY A 118 -9.74 7.23 0.96
N LYS A 119 -8.82 8.21 0.99
CA LYS A 119 -8.09 8.70 -0.19
C LYS A 119 -7.37 7.59 -0.96
N THR A 120 -6.48 6.86 -0.28
CA THR A 120 -5.65 5.81 -0.88
C THR A 120 -6.50 4.71 -1.50
N THR A 121 -7.60 4.32 -0.82
CA THR A 121 -8.52 3.30 -1.31
C THR A 121 -9.25 3.78 -2.56
N THR A 122 -9.76 5.01 -2.53
CA THR A 122 -10.47 5.62 -3.67
C THR A 122 -9.54 5.81 -4.88
N VAL A 123 -8.31 6.29 -4.68
CA VAL A 123 -7.31 6.41 -5.76
C VAL A 123 -6.99 5.05 -6.37
N SER A 124 -6.85 4.01 -5.53
CA SER A 124 -6.57 2.66 -6.01
C SER A 124 -7.74 2.08 -6.80
N LEU A 125 -8.97 2.26 -6.31
CA LEU A 125 -10.21 1.86 -6.99
C LEU A 125 -10.37 2.55 -8.35
N ILE A 126 -10.22 3.88 -8.40
CA ILE A 126 -10.30 4.64 -9.65
C ILE A 126 -9.22 4.18 -10.64
N THR A 127 -7.99 3.99 -10.16
CA THR A 127 -6.88 3.54 -11.02
C THR A 127 -7.17 2.17 -11.61
N GLN A 128 -7.56 1.19 -10.80
CA GLN A 128 -7.89 -0.16 -11.27
C GLN A 128 -9.08 -0.17 -12.22
N MET A 129 -10.11 0.64 -11.93
CA MET A 129 -11.29 0.79 -12.77
C MET A 129 -10.93 1.32 -14.16
N LEU A 130 -10.11 2.37 -14.22
CA LEU A 130 -9.66 2.95 -15.48
C LEU A 130 -8.75 1.99 -16.25
N GLN A 131 -7.81 1.31 -15.58
CA GLN A 131 -6.96 0.30 -16.20
C GLN A 131 -7.75 -0.88 -16.77
N ALA A 132 -8.76 -1.35 -16.04
CA ALA A 132 -9.60 -2.46 -16.50
C ALA A 132 -10.48 -2.07 -17.71
N GLN A 133 -10.86 -0.79 -17.83
CA GLN A 133 -11.50 -0.24 -19.04
C GLN A 133 -10.52 -0.06 -20.22
N GLY A 134 -9.20 -0.20 -19.99
CA GLY A 134 -8.16 -0.05 -21.01
C GLY A 134 -7.49 1.32 -21.06
N TYR A 135 -7.75 2.22 -20.10
CA TYR A 135 -7.02 3.48 -20.01
C TYR A 135 -5.61 3.28 -19.44
N ASN A 136 -4.65 4.07 -19.94
CA ASN A 136 -3.31 4.16 -19.36
C ASN A 136 -3.32 5.03 -18.09
N ALA A 137 -3.87 4.50 -17.00
CA ALA A 137 -4.02 5.23 -15.73
C ALA A 137 -2.95 4.85 -14.70
N HIS A 138 -2.47 5.82 -13.93
CA HIS A 138 -1.43 5.63 -12.91
C HIS A 138 -1.80 6.30 -11.58
N ALA A 139 -1.74 5.52 -10.49
CA ALA A 139 -1.83 6.06 -9.13
C ALA A 139 -0.54 6.81 -8.77
N CYS A 140 -0.67 8.02 -8.24
CA CYS A 140 0.47 8.90 -7.96
C CYS A 140 0.20 9.92 -6.83
N GLY A 141 1.21 10.73 -6.50
CA GLY A 141 1.11 11.81 -5.52
C GLY A 141 1.54 11.34 -4.13
N ASN A 142 0.63 11.41 -3.15
CA ASN A 142 0.89 10.95 -1.77
C ASN A 142 0.89 9.41 -1.64
N ILE A 143 0.51 8.69 -2.69
CA ILE A 143 0.61 7.24 -2.82
C ILE A 143 1.53 6.91 -4.02
N GLY A 144 2.28 5.82 -3.92
CA GLY A 144 3.15 5.38 -5.01
C GLY A 144 4.28 6.38 -5.24
N GLU A 145 4.45 6.82 -6.48
CA GLU A 145 5.49 7.78 -6.86
C GLU A 145 5.02 9.24 -6.77
N PRO A 146 5.93 10.19 -6.44
CA PRO A 146 5.64 11.62 -6.45
C PRO A 146 5.12 12.07 -7.82
N LEU A 147 4.17 13.01 -7.81
CA LEU A 147 3.44 13.46 -9.00
C LEU A 147 4.37 13.97 -10.13
N VAL A 148 5.52 14.57 -9.77
CA VAL A 148 6.51 15.12 -10.70
C VAL A 148 7.14 14.04 -11.59
N ARG A 149 7.19 12.77 -11.15
CA ARG A 149 7.65 11.64 -11.97
C ARG A 149 6.77 11.40 -13.19
N PHE A 150 5.52 11.84 -13.13
CA PHE A 150 4.54 11.68 -14.17
C PHE A 150 4.46 12.87 -15.13
N CYS A 151 5.33 13.88 -14.98
CA CYS A 151 5.42 15.00 -15.92
C CYS A 151 5.83 14.58 -17.35
N GLY A 152 6.38 13.37 -17.53
CA GLY A 152 6.68 12.79 -18.84
C GLY A 152 5.49 12.09 -19.50
N LEU A 153 4.38 11.88 -18.78
CA LEU A 153 3.19 11.26 -19.35
C LEU A 153 2.58 12.16 -20.45
N LYS A 154 2.14 11.50 -21.52
CA LYS A 154 1.44 12.14 -22.63
C LYS A 154 -0.06 12.27 -22.35
N GLU A 155 -0.76 12.99 -23.22
CA GLU A 155 -2.18 13.35 -23.07
C GLU A 155 -3.13 12.14 -23.03
N GLU A 156 -2.69 10.98 -23.53
CA GLU A 156 -3.47 9.74 -23.54
C GLU A 156 -3.43 8.98 -22.20
N ALA A 157 -2.52 9.37 -21.28
CA ALA A 157 -2.45 8.80 -19.94
C ALA A 157 -3.34 9.55 -18.95
N ILE A 158 -3.67 8.94 -17.82
CA ILE A 158 -4.44 9.59 -16.74
C ILE A 158 -3.65 9.46 -15.43
N ALA A 159 -3.38 10.60 -14.80
CA ALA A 159 -2.79 10.62 -13.47
C ALA A 159 -3.91 10.62 -12.42
N VAL A 160 -4.00 9.56 -11.62
CA VAL A 160 -4.92 9.46 -10.48
C VAL A 160 -4.15 9.82 -9.21
N ALA A 161 -4.25 11.08 -8.80
CA ALA A 161 -3.39 11.67 -7.79
C ALA A 161 -4.04 11.69 -6.40
N GLU A 162 -3.39 11.08 -5.42
CA GLU A 162 -3.69 11.32 -4.00
C GLU A 162 -3.07 12.65 -3.56
N ILE A 163 -3.89 13.60 -3.08
CA ILE A 163 -3.42 14.91 -2.64
C ILE A 163 -3.70 15.10 -1.14
N SER A 164 -2.62 15.26 -0.35
CA SER A 164 -2.68 15.54 1.09
C SER A 164 -2.90 17.03 1.40
N SER A 165 -3.33 17.35 2.62
CA SER A 165 -3.43 18.74 3.09
C SER A 165 -2.07 19.44 3.12
N PHE A 166 -0.99 18.73 3.46
CA PHE A 166 0.38 19.26 3.44
C PHE A 166 0.80 19.71 2.02
N GLN A 167 0.49 18.92 0.99
CA GLN A 167 0.76 19.32 -0.39
C GLN A 167 -0.09 20.53 -0.82
N LEU A 168 -1.33 20.63 -0.33
CA LEU A 168 -2.24 21.75 -0.63
C LEU A 168 -1.76 23.09 -0.05
N GLU A 169 -0.89 23.10 0.96
CA GLU A 169 -0.28 24.33 1.49
C GLU A 169 0.48 25.10 0.39
N THR A 170 1.19 24.38 -0.48
CA THR A 170 2.04 24.94 -1.54
C THR A 170 1.49 24.79 -2.96
N LEU A 171 0.42 24.01 -3.13
CA LEU A 171 -0.27 23.81 -4.41
C LEU A 171 -1.22 24.96 -4.73
N ASN A 172 -1.10 25.51 -5.94
CA ASN A 172 -1.91 26.62 -6.42
C ASN A 172 -2.33 26.51 -7.88
N SER A 173 -1.62 25.76 -8.72
CA SER A 173 -1.84 25.74 -10.18
C SER A 173 -2.58 24.51 -10.71
N LEU A 174 -2.80 23.49 -9.87
CA LEU A 174 -3.46 22.26 -10.32
C LEU A 174 -4.92 22.53 -10.70
N CYS A 175 -5.32 22.05 -11.88
CA CYS A 175 -6.70 22.02 -12.33
C CYS A 175 -7.04 20.58 -12.73
N PRO A 176 -7.52 19.74 -11.80
CA PRO A 176 -7.89 18.37 -12.11
C PRO A 176 -9.12 18.34 -13.03
N HIS A 177 -9.16 17.43 -14.00
CA HIS A 177 -10.36 17.20 -14.79
C HIS A 177 -11.52 16.71 -13.91
N VAL A 178 -11.18 15.86 -12.91
CA VAL A 178 -12.10 15.45 -11.85
C VAL A 178 -11.43 15.64 -10.50
N SER A 179 -12.05 16.45 -9.64
CA SER A 179 -11.63 16.63 -8.25
C SER A 179 -12.58 15.90 -7.32
N VAL A 180 -12.06 15.04 -6.43
CA VAL A 180 -12.83 14.26 -5.46
C VAL A 180 -12.51 14.74 -4.05
N VAL A 181 -13.53 15.13 -3.29
CA VAL A 181 -13.39 15.47 -1.87
C VAL A 181 -14.25 14.51 -1.05
N LEU A 182 -13.60 13.61 -0.31
CA LEU A 182 -14.29 12.49 0.35
C LEU A 182 -14.98 12.86 1.66
N ASN A 183 -14.27 13.58 2.54
CA ASN A 183 -14.71 13.92 3.89
C ASN A 183 -13.73 14.91 4.54
N ILE A 184 -14.22 15.64 5.54
CA ILE A 184 -13.47 16.54 6.40
C ILE A 184 -13.78 16.18 7.85
N THR A 185 -12.88 15.45 8.49
CA THR A 185 -12.89 15.20 9.93
C THR A 185 -11.61 15.72 10.56
N GLU A 186 -11.63 15.95 11.88
CA GLU A 186 -10.49 16.45 12.63
C GLU A 186 -9.25 15.57 12.46
N ASP A 187 -8.17 16.20 11.99
CA ASP A 187 -6.88 15.56 11.74
C ASP A 187 -5.79 16.63 11.57
N HIS A 188 -4.56 16.30 11.93
CA HIS A 188 -3.37 17.16 11.75
C HIS A 188 -3.49 18.62 12.27
N LEU A 189 -4.27 18.87 13.33
CA LEU A 189 -4.43 20.24 13.87
C LEU A 189 -3.13 20.84 14.43
N ASN A 190 -2.18 20.00 14.87
CA ASN A 190 -0.84 20.43 15.24
C ASN A 190 -0.08 21.10 14.08
N ARG A 191 -0.42 20.77 12.83
CA ARG A 191 0.12 21.40 11.63
C ARG A 191 -0.72 22.58 11.16
N HIS A 192 -2.03 22.40 11.14
CA HIS A 192 -2.96 23.34 10.48
C HIS A 192 -3.57 24.35 11.44
N TYR A 193 -3.20 24.28 12.72
CA TYR A 193 -3.64 25.09 13.87
C TYR A 193 -5.12 24.91 14.24
N ASN A 194 -6.03 24.92 13.25
CA ASN A 194 -7.47 24.79 13.47
C ASN A 194 -8.19 24.13 12.28
N MET A 195 -9.46 23.75 12.49
CA MET A 195 -10.29 23.08 11.49
C MET A 195 -10.64 23.96 10.28
N GLU A 196 -10.74 25.27 10.46
CA GLU A 196 -11.05 26.21 9.37
C GLU A 196 -9.95 26.20 8.32
N ASN A 197 -8.69 26.29 8.75
CA ASN A 197 -7.52 26.20 7.88
C ASN A 197 -7.44 24.84 7.18
N TYR A 198 -7.66 23.75 7.90
CA TYR A 198 -7.65 22.40 7.32
C TYR A 198 -8.70 22.22 6.22
N THR A 199 -9.92 22.72 6.49
CA THR A 199 -11.05 22.72 5.56
C THR A 199 -10.75 23.60 4.34
N PHE A 200 -10.21 24.80 4.56
CA PHE A 200 -9.80 25.72 3.50
C PHE A 200 -8.75 25.10 2.57
N LEU A 201 -7.72 24.45 3.13
CA LEU A 201 -6.68 23.80 2.34
C LEU A 201 -7.24 22.73 1.41
N LYS A 202 -8.16 21.88 1.89
CA LYS A 202 -8.81 20.85 1.06
C LYS A 202 -9.70 21.45 -0.03
N ALA A 203 -10.38 22.54 0.26
CA ALA A 203 -11.15 23.28 -0.75
C ALA A 203 -10.26 23.86 -1.88
N LYS A 204 -8.97 24.11 -1.64
CA LYS A 204 -8.05 24.60 -2.68
C LYS A 204 -7.95 23.67 -3.89
N LEU A 205 -8.23 22.36 -3.73
CA LEU A 205 -8.24 21.42 -4.85
C LEU A 205 -9.23 21.83 -5.94
N LEU A 206 -10.32 22.52 -5.56
CA LEU A 206 -11.38 22.94 -6.46
C LEU A 206 -11.15 24.34 -7.06
N LYS A 207 -10.19 25.11 -6.52
CA LYS A 207 -10.04 26.55 -6.75
C LYS A 207 -9.94 26.95 -8.23
N ASN A 208 -9.24 26.16 -9.03
CA ASN A 208 -8.96 26.49 -10.43
C ASN A 208 -9.99 25.89 -11.40
N SER A 209 -10.95 25.12 -10.90
CA SER A 209 -11.95 24.44 -11.73
C SER A 209 -12.93 25.44 -12.36
N SER A 210 -13.38 25.13 -13.56
CA SER A 210 -14.40 25.84 -14.32
C SER A 210 -15.57 24.92 -14.66
N GLY A 211 -16.53 25.37 -15.46
CA GLY A 211 -17.65 24.54 -15.91
C GLY A 211 -17.25 23.37 -16.84
N ALA A 212 -15.98 23.27 -17.24
CA ALA A 212 -15.45 22.14 -18.00
C ALA A 212 -15.00 20.96 -17.12
N GLU A 213 -14.66 21.22 -15.85
CA GLU A 213 -14.19 20.24 -14.88
C GLU A 213 -15.32 19.76 -13.97
N PHE A 214 -15.09 18.64 -13.28
CA PHE A 214 -16.03 18.03 -12.36
C PHE A 214 -15.56 18.05 -10.91
N ALA A 215 -16.49 18.23 -9.99
CA ALA A 215 -16.28 18.10 -8.56
C ALA A 215 -17.17 16.99 -8.00
N VAL A 216 -16.56 15.87 -7.61
CA VAL A 216 -17.21 14.77 -6.91
C VAL A 216 -17.17 15.04 -5.41
N LEU A 217 -18.31 15.37 -4.83
CA LEU A 217 -18.42 15.86 -3.45
C LEU A 217 -19.31 14.96 -2.60
N ASN A 218 -18.87 14.70 -1.38
CA ASN A 218 -19.69 14.00 -0.39
C ASN A 218 -20.85 14.89 0.07
N TYR A 219 -22.07 14.46 -0.20
CA TYR A 219 -23.26 15.17 0.25
C TYR A 219 -23.45 15.04 1.76
N ASP A 220 -23.06 13.92 2.39
CA ASP A 220 -23.34 13.67 3.81
C ASP A 220 -22.45 14.46 4.78
N ASP A 221 -21.35 15.02 4.28
CA ASP A 221 -20.41 15.82 5.05
C ASP A 221 -20.72 17.31 4.84
N GLY A 222 -21.19 17.99 5.89
CA GLY A 222 -21.58 19.40 5.81
C GLY A 222 -20.45 20.34 5.36
N SER A 223 -19.20 20.05 5.72
CA SER A 223 -18.04 20.85 5.30
C SER A 223 -17.76 20.66 3.82
N VAL A 224 -17.82 19.42 3.33
CA VAL A 224 -17.65 19.12 1.89
C VAL A 224 -18.82 19.67 1.08
N ARG A 225 -20.06 19.55 1.58
CA ARG A 225 -21.26 20.08 0.93
C ARG A 225 -21.14 21.59 0.70
N ALA A 226 -20.62 22.33 1.67
CA ALA A 226 -20.37 23.77 1.55
C ALA A 226 -19.32 24.14 0.46
N PHE A 227 -18.53 23.19 -0.03
CA PHE A 227 -17.58 23.46 -1.12
C PHE A 227 -18.27 23.65 -2.48
N ALA A 228 -19.50 23.18 -2.64
CA ALA A 228 -20.31 23.42 -3.83
C ALA A 228 -20.47 24.92 -4.13
N GLU A 229 -20.56 25.75 -3.10
CA GLU A 229 -20.70 27.21 -3.24
C GLU A 229 -19.39 27.90 -3.63
N LYS A 230 -18.25 27.20 -3.51
CA LYS A 230 -16.90 27.75 -3.68
C LYS A 230 -16.22 27.29 -4.98
N THR A 231 -16.90 26.48 -5.80
CA THR A 231 -16.36 25.95 -7.05
C THR A 231 -17.25 26.32 -8.23
N LYS A 232 -16.63 26.45 -9.41
CA LYS A 232 -17.34 26.59 -10.70
C LYS A 232 -17.45 25.26 -11.44
N ALA A 233 -16.89 24.19 -10.88
CA ALA A 233 -16.97 22.84 -11.42
C ALA A 233 -18.41 22.33 -11.51
N ARG A 234 -18.65 21.41 -12.44
CA ARG A 234 -19.90 20.65 -12.48
C ARG A 234 -19.92 19.68 -11.30
N ILE A 235 -20.85 19.88 -10.38
CA ILE A 235 -20.92 19.08 -9.16
C ILE A 235 -21.61 17.74 -9.46
N VAL A 236 -21.02 16.66 -8.98
CA VAL A 236 -21.60 15.32 -8.92
C VAL A 236 -21.56 14.86 -7.47
N TRP A 237 -22.72 14.59 -6.90
CA TRP A 237 -22.80 14.25 -5.48
C TRP A 237 -22.56 12.76 -5.27
N PHE A 238 -22.14 12.41 -4.06
CA PHE A 238 -22.36 11.07 -3.54
C PHE A 238 -22.92 11.07 -2.12
N SER A 239 -23.74 10.06 -1.77
CA SER A 239 -24.38 9.98 -0.45
C SER A 239 -24.66 8.54 -0.02
N LEU A 240 -24.44 8.25 1.26
CA LEU A 240 -24.87 7.04 1.95
C LEU A 240 -26.31 7.15 2.50
N ARG A 241 -26.88 8.36 2.56
CA ARG A 241 -28.11 8.64 3.33
C ARG A 241 -29.27 9.09 2.46
N GLU A 242 -28.98 9.79 1.37
CA GLU A 242 -29.97 10.50 0.56
C GLU A 242 -29.89 10.03 -0.89
N ARG A 243 -31.04 9.91 -1.54
CA ARG A 243 -31.09 9.79 -3.00
C ARG A 243 -30.79 11.16 -3.60
N ILE A 244 -29.70 11.25 -4.37
CA ILE A 244 -29.19 12.49 -4.94
C ILE A 244 -28.85 12.33 -6.41
N ARG A 245 -28.68 13.45 -7.12
CA ARG A 245 -28.11 13.45 -8.47
C ARG A 245 -26.61 13.15 -8.40
N GLY A 246 -26.23 11.96 -8.85
CA GLY A 246 -24.91 11.36 -8.67
C GLY A 246 -25.00 9.96 -8.08
N ALA A 247 -24.00 9.55 -7.29
CA ALA A 247 -23.89 8.20 -6.76
C ALA A 247 -24.50 8.06 -5.36
N TYR A 248 -25.44 7.14 -5.14
CA TYR A 248 -26.02 6.98 -3.80
C TYR A 248 -26.26 5.53 -3.40
N TYR A 249 -26.32 5.31 -2.08
CA TYR A 249 -26.75 4.05 -1.48
C TYR A 249 -28.27 4.06 -1.28
N ASP A 250 -28.94 2.97 -1.66
CA ASP A 250 -30.36 2.74 -1.38
C ASP A 250 -30.64 1.24 -1.20
N ASN A 251 -31.21 0.87 -0.05
CA ASN A 251 -31.69 -0.48 0.26
C ASN A 251 -30.70 -1.60 -0.12
N GLY A 252 -29.45 -1.50 0.34
CA GLY A 252 -28.42 -2.52 0.09
C GLY A 252 -27.75 -2.45 -1.28
N ASN A 253 -28.08 -1.48 -2.13
CA ASN A 253 -27.54 -1.34 -3.48
C ASN A 253 -26.93 0.05 -3.70
N LEU A 254 -25.98 0.15 -4.62
CA LEU A 254 -25.37 1.41 -5.06
C LEU A 254 -25.86 1.78 -6.45
N TYR A 255 -26.21 3.05 -6.61
CA TYR A 255 -26.78 3.61 -7.83
C TYR A 255 -25.96 4.79 -8.32
N PHE A 256 -26.13 5.15 -9.60
CA PHE A 256 -25.77 6.45 -10.15
C PHE A 256 -26.94 6.98 -10.99
N ASP A 257 -27.54 8.12 -10.61
CA ASP A 257 -28.71 8.69 -11.30
C ASP A 257 -29.78 7.62 -11.63
N ASP A 258 -30.25 6.89 -10.62
CA ASP A 258 -31.21 5.78 -10.69
C ASP A 258 -30.76 4.50 -11.42
N GLU A 259 -29.58 4.50 -12.07
CA GLU A 259 -28.98 3.29 -12.62
C GLU A 259 -28.33 2.44 -11.50
N LYS A 260 -28.81 1.21 -11.30
CA LYS A 260 -28.19 0.28 -10.35
C LYS A 260 -26.82 -0.17 -10.86
N ILE A 261 -25.79 -0.01 -10.03
CA ILE A 261 -24.42 -0.42 -10.35
C ILE A 261 -24.08 -1.78 -9.73
N ILE A 262 -24.24 -1.92 -8.40
CA ILE A 262 -23.81 -3.12 -7.68
C ILE A 262 -24.54 -3.25 -6.32
N SER A 263 -24.70 -4.46 -5.80
CA SER A 263 -25.12 -4.68 -4.40
C SER A 263 -23.94 -4.47 -3.43
N VAL A 264 -24.21 -3.92 -2.24
CA VAL A 264 -23.20 -3.78 -1.18
C VAL A 264 -22.63 -5.14 -0.75
N ASN A 265 -23.43 -6.21 -0.84
CA ASN A 265 -22.99 -7.56 -0.48
C ASN A 265 -21.98 -8.17 -1.47
N GLU A 266 -21.84 -7.57 -2.65
CA GLU A 266 -20.84 -7.98 -3.64
C GLU A 266 -19.53 -7.22 -3.51
N LEU A 267 -19.47 -6.18 -2.67
CA LEU A 267 -18.23 -5.45 -2.39
C LEU A 267 -17.28 -6.35 -1.60
N PHE A 268 -15.99 -6.32 -1.95
CA PHE A 268 -14.97 -7.12 -1.28
C PHE A 268 -14.88 -6.87 0.24
N ALA A 269 -14.96 -5.61 0.66
CA ALA A 269 -14.79 -5.23 2.06
C ALA A 269 -16.07 -4.59 2.59
N ALA A 270 -16.74 -5.29 3.51
CA ALA A 270 -17.90 -4.79 4.22
C ALA A 270 -17.52 -3.56 5.08
N GLY A 271 -18.37 -2.53 5.09
CA GLY A 271 -18.20 -1.35 5.95
C GLY A 271 -18.60 -0.04 5.27
N LEU A 272 -19.24 0.86 6.04
CA LEU A 272 -19.78 2.13 5.52
C LEU A 272 -18.71 3.01 4.82
N HIS A 273 -17.48 3.02 5.33
CA HIS A 273 -16.37 3.77 4.70
C HIS A 273 -15.96 3.20 3.33
N ASN A 274 -16.07 1.88 3.13
CA ASN A 274 -15.81 1.26 1.83
C ASN A 274 -16.94 1.55 0.85
N VAL A 275 -18.19 1.55 1.32
CA VAL A 275 -19.33 1.99 0.51
C VAL A 275 -19.16 3.45 0.08
N GLN A 276 -18.70 4.33 0.97
CA GLN A 276 -18.41 5.72 0.67
C GLN A 276 -17.35 5.87 -0.44
N ASN A 277 -16.23 5.13 -0.32
CA ASN A 277 -15.18 5.11 -1.34
C ASN A 277 -15.69 4.55 -2.69
N ALA A 278 -16.55 3.52 -2.63
CA ALA A 278 -17.18 2.94 -3.81
C ALA A 278 -18.10 3.94 -4.52
N LEU A 279 -18.94 4.68 -3.79
CA LEU A 279 -19.81 5.71 -4.37
C LEU A 279 -19.02 6.84 -5.03
N ALA A 280 -17.95 7.32 -4.40
CA ALA A 280 -17.06 8.30 -5.02
C ALA A 280 -16.40 7.74 -6.30
N THR A 281 -15.98 6.47 -6.29
CA THR A 281 -15.43 5.77 -7.46
C THR A 281 -16.45 5.65 -8.59
N ILE A 282 -17.70 5.26 -8.26
CA ILE A 282 -18.82 5.17 -9.22
C ILE A 282 -19.03 6.53 -9.89
N ALA A 283 -19.10 7.62 -9.10
CA ALA A 283 -19.27 8.95 -9.65
C ALA A 283 -18.15 9.32 -10.63
N VAL A 284 -16.89 9.05 -10.29
CA VAL A 284 -15.75 9.26 -11.20
C VAL A 284 -15.85 8.40 -12.45
N GLY A 285 -16.18 7.11 -12.32
CA GLY A 285 -16.33 6.19 -13.44
C GLY A 285 -17.38 6.65 -14.43
N LYS A 286 -18.54 7.09 -13.94
CA LYS A 286 -19.62 7.60 -14.79
C LYS A 286 -19.28 8.93 -15.46
N ILE A 287 -18.58 9.84 -14.77
CA ILE A 287 -18.03 11.08 -15.39
C ILE A 287 -17.09 10.74 -16.55
N LEU A 288 -16.21 9.76 -16.35
CA LEU A 288 -15.21 9.31 -17.34
C LEU A 288 -15.75 8.26 -18.32
N ARG A 289 -17.07 8.01 -18.30
CA ARG A 289 -17.77 7.09 -19.20
C ARG A 289 -17.20 5.66 -19.21
N VAL A 290 -16.79 5.17 -18.04
CA VAL A 290 -16.48 3.75 -17.82
C VAL A 290 -17.78 2.95 -17.87
N ASP A 291 -17.74 1.77 -18.49
CA ASP A 291 -18.90 0.89 -18.61
C ASP A 291 -19.39 0.44 -17.23
N THR A 292 -20.70 0.45 -17.01
CA THR A 292 -21.30 0.12 -15.69
C THR A 292 -20.87 -1.26 -15.19
N GLU A 293 -20.82 -2.26 -16.07
CA GLU A 293 -20.34 -3.60 -15.70
C GLU A 293 -18.86 -3.57 -15.30
N GLN A 294 -18.04 -2.74 -15.95
CA GLN A 294 -16.63 -2.62 -15.60
C GLN A 294 -16.45 -1.93 -14.24
N ILE A 295 -17.28 -0.93 -13.93
CA ILE A 295 -17.33 -0.31 -12.59
C ILE A 295 -17.70 -1.37 -11.55
N ALA A 296 -18.79 -2.11 -11.77
CA ALA A 296 -19.26 -3.15 -10.85
C ALA A 296 -18.21 -4.25 -10.65
N LYS A 297 -17.62 -4.75 -11.74
CA LYS A 297 -16.55 -5.76 -11.70
C LYS A 297 -15.36 -5.29 -10.88
N THR A 298 -14.87 -4.06 -11.10
CA THR A 298 -13.75 -3.53 -10.31
C THR A 298 -14.09 -3.46 -8.82
N LEU A 299 -15.29 -3.01 -8.45
CA LEU A 299 -15.71 -2.94 -7.04
C LEU A 299 -15.82 -4.33 -6.39
N ARG A 300 -16.23 -5.35 -7.15
CA ARG A 300 -16.31 -6.76 -6.72
C ARG A 300 -14.93 -7.42 -6.58
N GLU A 301 -14.00 -7.09 -7.47
CA GLU A 301 -12.68 -7.70 -7.56
C GLU A 301 -11.60 -6.99 -6.74
N PHE A 302 -11.84 -5.74 -6.32
CA PHE A 302 -10.87 -4.97 -5.54
C PHE A 302 -10.48 -5.70 -4.26
N ARG A 303 -9.20 -5.99 -4.03
CA ARG A 303 -8.71 -6.75 -2.86
C ARG A 303 -8.10 -5.89 -1.75
N GLY A 304 -8.35 -4.57 -1.76
CA GLY A 304 -7.70 -3.64 -0.86
C GLY A 304 -6.42 -3.05 -1.45
N ILE A 305 -5.62 -2.40 -0.60
CA ILE A 305 -4.34 -1.80 -0.98
C ILE A 305 -3.24 -2.74 -0.55
N LYS A 306 -2.33 -3.07 -1.47
CA LYS A 306 -1.19 -3.92 -1.15
C LYS A 306 -0.42 -3.44 0.08
N HIS A 307 -0.02 -4.38 0.93
CA HIS A 307 0.80 -4.12 2.12
C HIS A 307 0.15 -3.19 3.16
N ARG A 308 -1.17 -3.02 3.12
CA ARG A 308 -1.95 -2.25 4.10
C ARG A 308 -3.12 -3.05 4.63
N LEU A 309 -2.91 -3.75 5.76
CA LEU A 309 -3.83 -4.73 6.33
C LEU A 309 -4.42 -5.68 5.26
N GLU A 310 -3.59 -6.07 4.29
CA GLU A 310 -3.98 -6.91 3.16
C GLU A 310 -4.11 -8.36 3.62
N LYS A 311 -5.32 -8.93 3.56
CA LYS A 311 -5.51 -10.36 3.84
C LYS A 311 -4.96 -11.18 2.67
N ILE A 312 -3.89 -11.92 2.92
CA ILE A 312 -3.20 -12.71 1.90
C ILE A 312 -3.91 -14.05 1.67
N GLY A 313 -4.35 -14.71 2.74
CA GLY A 313 -4.96 -16.03 2.66
C GLY A 313 -5.21 -16.65 4.03
N VAL A 314 -5.71 -17.88 4.01
CA VAL A 314 -5.91 -18.71 5.21
C VAL A 314 -5.23 -20.05 4.98
N VAL A 315 -4.25 -20.41 5.83
CA VAL A 315 -3.53 -21.69 5.74
C VAL A 315 -3.65 -22.40 7.09
N ASP A 316 -4.07 -23.67 7.09
CA ASP A 316 -4.34 -24.46 8.31
C ASP A 316 -5.32 -23.77 9.30
N GLY A 317 -6.21 -22.92 8.77
CA GLY A 317 -7.15 -22.12 9.56
C GLY A 317 -6.54 -20.90 10.26
N VAL A 318 -5.30 -20.51 9.93
CA VAL A 318 -4.65 -19.27 10.36
C VAL A 318 -4.77 -18.23 9.25
N THR A 319 -5.21 -17.01 9.60
CA THR A 319 -5.29 -15.90 8.63
C THR A 319 -3.96 -15.16 8.56
N TYR A 320 -3.45 -14.89 7.35
CA TYR A 320 -2.22 -14.12 7.16
C TYR A 320 -2.54 -12.73 6.62
N VAL A 321 -2.03 -11.69 7.28
CA VAL A 321 -2.30 -10.28 6.97
C VAL A 321 -0.98 -9.52 6.79
N ASP A 322 -0.85 -8.84 5.65
CA ASP A 322 0.28 -7.98 5.31
C ASP A 322 -0.05 -6.50 5.56
N ASP A 323 0.63 -5.91 6.54
CA ASP A 323 0.68 -4.47 6.80
C ASP A 323 2.14 -3.96 6.80
N SER A 324 2.96 -4.42 5.85
CA SER A 324 4.37 -4.02 5.73
C SER A 324 4.57 -2.50 5.62
N LYS A 325 3.54 -1.75 5.20
CA LYS A 325 3.52 -0.27 5.20
C LYS A 325 3.54 0.34 6.61
N GLY A 326 3.29 -0.45 7.67
CA GLY A 326 3.43 -0.10 9.08
C GLY A 326 4.87 0.19 9.51
N THR A 327 5.51 1.19 8.90
CA THR A 327 6.95 1.49 9.04
C THR A 327 7.33 2.35 10.27
N ASN A 328 6.36 2.62 11.15
CA ASN A 328 6.54 3.35 12.40
C ASN A 328 5.57 2.82 13.48
N VAL A 329 5.84 3.18 14.73
CA VAL A 329 5.09 2.73 15.92
C VAL A 329 3.60 3.05 15.81
N ASP A 330 3.23 4.28 15.44
CA ASP A 330 1.82 4.69 15.38
C ASP A 330 1.03 3.91 14.32
N ALA A 331 1.65 3.59 13.17
CA ALA A 331 1.00 2.78 12.15
C ALA A 331 0.70 1.36 12.66
N THR A 332 1.64 0.72 13.35
CA THR A 332 1.42 -0.60 13.95
C THR A 332 0.40 -0.55 15.09
N LEU A 333 0.36 0.52 15.90
CA LEU A 333 -0.68 0.70 16.91
C LEU A 333 -2.09 0.72 16.29
N ARG A 334 -2.25 1.39 15.15
CA ARG A 334 -3.52 1.39 14.39
C ARG A 334 -3.85 0.00 13.83
N ALA A 335 -2.86 -0.74 13.35
CA ALA A 335 -3.07 -2.11 12.88
C ALA A 335 -3.57 -3.02 14.02
N ILE A 336 -2.92 -2.95 15.19
CA ILE A 336 -3.31 -3.70 16.40
C ILE A 336 -4.77 -3.39 16.81
N GLU A 337 -5.21 -2.14 16.71
CA GLU A 337 -6.59 -1.74 17.02
C GLU A 337 -7.65 -2.39 16.12
N THR A 338 -7.27 -2.88 14.94
CA THR A 338 -8.21 -3.55 14.02
C THR A 338 -8.32 -5.05 14.25
N MET A 339 -7.42 -5.65 15.04
CA MET A 339 -7.40 -7.09 15.29
C MET A 339 -8.55 -7.48 16.22
N LYS A 340 -9.35 -8.47 15.79
CA LYS A 340 -10.47 -9.01 16.57
C LYS A 340 -10.12 -10.36 17.19
N GLU A 341 -9.31 -11.14 16.49
CA GLU A 341 -8.83 -12.45 16.90
C GLU A 341 -7.43 -12.36 17.52
N ASN A 342 -7.08 -13.38 18.31
CA ASN A 342 -5.72 -13.50 18.84
C ASN A 342 -4.69 -13.52 17.70
N THR A 343 -3.69 -12.66 17.80
CA THR A 343 -2.76 -12.36 16.71
C THR A 343 -1.31 -12.62 17.10
N VAL A 344 -0.55 -13.28 16.22
CA VAL A 344 0.91 -13.35 16.27
C VAL A 344 1.48 -12.21 15.42
N LEU A 345 2.23 -11.31 16.05
CA LEU A 345 2.68 -10.06 15.44
C LEU A 345 4.16 -10.13 15.05
N LEU A 346 4.49 -9.85 13.79
CA LEU A 346 5.87 -9.70 13.32
C LEU A 346 6.32 -8.24 13.47
N LEU A 347 7.31 -7.99 14.34
CA LEU A 347 7.89 -6.67 14.61
C LEU A 347 9.37 -6.68 14.23
N GLY A 348 9.85 -5.65 13.55
CA GLY A 348 11.26 -5.60 13.21
C GLY A 348 11.60 -4.79 11.98
N GLY A 349 12.85 -4.36 11.93
CA GLY A 349 13.44 -3.71 10.76
C GLY A 349 14.61 -2.81 11.12
N LYS A 350 14.83 -1.81 10.28
CA LYS A 350 15.91 -0.83 10.44
C LYS A 350 15.75 -0.06 11.73
N ASN A 351 16.82 -0.06 12.52
CA ASN A 351 16.89 0.73 13.73
C ASN A 351 16.93 2.24 13.38
N LYS A 352 15.98 2.97 13.96
CA LYS A 352 15.85 4.44 13.85
C LYS A 352 15.77 5.12 15.22
N GLY A 353 16.02 4.39 16.31
CA GLY A 353 15.90 4.91 17.68
C GLY A 353 14.48 5.30 18.06
N TYR A 354 13.48 4.57 17.57
CA TYR A 354 12.09 4.78 17.98
C TYR A 354 11.88 4.31 19.43
N ASP A 355 10.93 4.94 20.11
CA ASP A 355 10.41 4.45 21.38
C ASP A 355 9.34 3.39 21.13
N TYR A 356 9.66 2.13 21.40
CA TYR A 356 8.77 0.99 21.20
C TYR A 356 7.92 0.66 22.44
N ASP A 357 8.10 1.36 23.56
CA ASP A 357 7.40 1.04 24.80
C ASP A 357 5.88 1.09 24.64
N ARG A 358 5.40 2.09 23.89
CA ARG A 358 3.96 2.26 23.58
C ARG A 358 3.36 1.05 22.84
N LEU A 359 4.16 0.32 22.04
CA LEU A 359 3.68 -0.90 21.38
C LEU A 359 3.34 -1.97 22.42
N PHE A 360 4.29 -2.26 23.31
CA PHE A 360 4.15 -3.32 24.29
C PHE A 360 3.12 -2.98 25.38
N GLU A 361 2.95 -1.70 25.72
CA GLU A 361 1.81 -1.25 26.53
C GLU A 361 0.47 -1.56 25.87
N LYS A 362 0.31 -1.20 24.58
CA LYS A 362 -0.92 -1.48 23.84
C LYS A 362 -1.18 -2.97 23.71
N MET A 363 -0.14 -3.75 23.41
CA MET A 363 -0.22 -5.21 23.24
C MET A 363 -0.69 -5.96 24.48
N GLN A 364 -0.50 -5.41 25.70
CA GLN A 364 -1.04 -5.99 26.92
C GLN A 364 -2.58 -5.96 26.99
N THR A 365 -3.21 -5.02 26.28
CA THR A 365 -4.67 -4.83 26.29
C THR A 365 -5.34 -5.24 24.98
N ALA A 366 -4.55 -5.57 23.97
CA ALA A 366 -5.00 -5.98 22.65
C ALA A 366 -4.92 -7.52 22.51
N PRO A 367 -5.65 -8.14 21.57
CA PRO A 367 -5.62 -9.59 21.36
C PRO A 367 -4.33 -10.03 20.64
N ILE A 368 -3.16 -9.78 21.24
CA ILE A 368 -1.85 -10.17 20.70
C ILE A 368 -1.30 -11.32 21.53
N ALA A 369 -1.30 -12.51 20.93
CA ALA A 369 -0.89 -13.75 21.57
C ALA A 369 0.63 -13.86 21.72
N HIS A 370 1.37 -13.39 20.71
CA HIS A 370 2.83 -13.50 20.67
C HIS A 370 3.44 -12.45 19.74
N ALA A 371 4.65 -11.98 20.04
CA ALA A 371 5.42 -11.14 19.13
C ALA A 371 6.70 -11.81 18.66
N VAL A 372 6.93 -11.83 17.35
CA VAL A 372 8.14 -12.35 16.74
C VAL A 372 8.98 -11.17 16.25
N LEU A 373 10.12 -10.98 16.89
CA LEU A 373 11.01 -9.84 16.73
C LEU A 373 12.14 -10.19 15.75
N TYR A 374 12.38 -9.34 14.74
CA TYR A 374 13.45 -9.54 13.74
C TYR A 374 14.12 -8.21 13.36
N GLY A 375 15.08 -8.27 12.44
CA GLY A 375 15.76 -7.09 11.93
C GLY A 375 16.80 -6.49 12.88
N GLU A 376 17.34 -5.34 12.49
CA GLU A 376 18.41 -4.65 13.23
C GLU A 376 17.97 -4.20 14.63
N ASN A 377 16.72 -3.76 14.79
CA ASN A 377 16.18 -3.27 16.06
C ASN A 377 15.59 -4.35 16.99
N ARG A 378 15.71 -5.64 16.66
CA ARG A 378 15.10 -6.75 17.45
C ARG A 378 15.47 -6.74 18.93
N TYR A 379 16.69 -6.32 19.29
CA TYR A 379 17.12 -6.27 20.68
C TYR A 379 16.60 -5.04 21.42
N GLU A 380 16.34 -3.93 20.72
CA GLU A 380 15.65 -2.77 21.30
C GLU A 380 14.17 -3.08 21.54
N LEU A 381 13.52 -3.73 20.57
CA LEU A 381 12.17 -4.26 20.75
C LEU A 381 12.10 -5.22 21.95
N LEU A 382 13.05 -6.15 22.06
CA LEU A 382 13.13 -7.06 23.21
C LEU A 382 13.32 -6.30 24.53
N LYS A 383 14.16 -5.26 24.53
CA LYS A 383 14.39 -4.43 25.71
C LYS A 383 13.11 -3.73 26.14
N SER A 384 12.41 -3.05 25.23
CA SER A 384 11.12 -2.41 25.50
C SER A 384 10.06 -3.39 25.97
N ALA A 385 9.98 -4.59 25.35
CA ALA A 385 9.07 -5.65 25.77
C ALA A 385 9.30 -6.02 27.24
N ARG A 386 10.56 -6.30 27.62
CA ARG A 386 10.94 -6.64 29.00
C ARG A 386 10.69 -5.49 29.98
N THR A 387 11.01 -4.26 29.60
CA THR A 387 10.74 -3.06 30.42
C THR A 387 9.25 -2.90 30.71
N ARG A 388 8.37 -3.29 29.78
CA ARG A 388 6.92 -3.23 29.95
C ARG A 388 6.30 -4.54 30.45
N GLY A 389 7.11 -5.55 30.82
CA GLY A 389 6.62 -6.83 31.34
C GLY A 389 5.90 -7.69 30.31
N TYR A 390 6.23 -7.55 29.03
CA TYR A 390 5.66 -8.35 27.94
C TYR A 390 6.62 -9.50 27.58
N ASP A 391 6.32 -10.70 28.10
CA ASP A 391 7.22 -11.86 28.00
C ASP A 391 6.97 -12.78 26.78
N ASN A 392 5.80 -12.67 26.14
CA ASN A 392 5.41 -13.51 24.99
C ASN A 392 6.10 -13.05 23.70
N VAL A 393 7.43 -13.15 23.67
CA VAL A 393 8.28 -12.69 22.56
C VAL A 393 9.27 -13.77 22.10
N THR A 394 9.48 -13.88 20.79
CA THR A 394 10.58 -14.67 20.21
C THR A 394 11.46 -13.77 19.37
N VAL A 395 12.78 -13.85 19.54
CA VAL A 395 13.75 -13.10 18.72
C VAL A 395 14.31 -14.00 17.62
N CYS A 396 14.26 -13.52 16.39
CA CYS A 396 14.74 -14.19 15.20
C CYS A 396 15.85 -13.39 14.52
N LYS A 397 16.81 -14.10 13.90
CA LYS A 397 17.97 -13.48 13.23
C LYS A 397 17.67 -12.94 11.83
N SER A 398 16.56 -13.35 11.22
CA SER A 398 16.16 -12.95 9.87
C SER A 398 14.64 -12.95 9.74
N PHE A 399 14.15 -12.21 8.75
CA PHE A 399 12.73 -12.15 8.43
C PHE A 399 12.13 -13.53 8.09
N ALA A 400 12.82 -14.34 7.29
CA ALA A 400 12.35 -15.67 6.91
C ALA A 400 12.14 -16.58 8.13
N LEU A 401 13.06 -16.55 9.10
CA LEU A 401 12.92 -17.31 10.34
C LEU A 401 11.80 -16.76 11.22
N ALA A 402 11.64 -15.44 11.27
CA ALA A 402 10.53 -14.81 11.98
C ALA A 402 9.18 -15.28 11.42
N PHE A 403 9.04 -15.32 10.09
CA PHE A 403 7.85 -15.87 9.44
C PHE A 403 7.62 -17.34 9.81
N SER A 404 8.65 -18.20 9.71
CA SER A 404 8.51 -19.62 10.05
C SER A 404 8.11 -19.84 11.52
N VAL A 405 8.67 -19.05 12.45
CA VAL A 405 8.28 -19.09 13.86
C VAL A 405 6.84 -18.60 14.05
N ALA A 406 6.45 -17.51 13.39
CA ALA A 406 5.08 -17.01 13.49
C ALA A 406 4.05 -18.04 12.97
N ALA A 407 4.34 -18.69 11.84
CA ALA A 407 3.49 -19.74 11.28
C ALA A 407 3.45 -21.01 12.16
N MET A 408 4.50 -21.29 12.94
CA MET A 408 4.55 -22.43 13.85
C MET A 408 3.79 -22.18 15.17
N VAL A 409 3.86 -20.95 15.69
CA VAL A 409 3.24 -20.56 16.97
C VAL A 409 1.76 -20.22 16.78
N ALA A 410 1.36 -19.72 15.61
CA ALA A 410 -0.03 -19.43 15.32
C ALA A 410 -0.89 -20.70 15.27
N THR A 411 -2.06 -20.64 15.86
CA THR A 411 -3.02 -21.75 15.96
C THR A 411 -4.31 -21.44 15.20
N LYS A 412 -5.08 -22.47 14.87
CA LYS A 412 -6.33 -22.35 14.11
C LYS A 412 -7.26 -21.28 14.72
N GLY A 413 -7.75 -20.38 13.88
CA GLY A 413 -8.58 -19.23 14.26
C GLY A 413 -7.81 -17.98 14.66
N GLN A 414 -6.47 -18.03 14.70
CA GLN A 414 -5.62 -16.86 14.94
C GLN A 414 -5.21 -16.17 13.63
N THR A 415 -4.61 -15.00 13.80
CA THR A 415 -4.04 -14.20 12.72
C THR A 415 -2.52 -14.10 12.86
N VAL A 416 -1.78 -14.19 11.76
CA VAL A 416 -0.38 -13.75 11.66
C VAL A 416 -0.37 -12.40 10.96
N LEU A 417 0.06 -11.36 11.67
CA LEU A 417 0.11 -9.99 11.17
C LEU A 417 1.56 -9.54 10.98
N LEU A 418 1.91 -9.17 9.75
CA LEU A 418 3.10 -8.36 9.48
C LEU A 418 2.80 -6.89 9.67
N SER A 419 3.16 -6.30 10.81
CA SER A 419 3.06 -4.86 11.04
C SER A 419 4.31 -4.36 11.77
N PRO A 420 5.40 -4.07 11.04
CA PRO A 420 6.77 -4.12 11.55
C PRO A 420 7.19 -3.00 12.53
N ALA A 421 6.38 -1.95 12.65
CA ALA A 421 6.66 -0.72 13.41
C ALA A 421 7.95 0.02 13.01
N SER A 422 8.59 -0.42 11.92
CA SER A 422 9.96 -0.08 11.57
C SER A 422 10.15 -0.06 10.06
N ALA A 423 11.06 0.78 9.57
CA ALA A 423 11.42 0.80 8.16
C ALA A 423 12.12 -0.50 7.75
N SER A 424 12.07 -0.87 6.47
CA SER A 424 12.56 -2.18 5.98
C SER A 424 14.02 -2.21 5.52
N PHE A 425 14.72 -1.08 5.58
CA PHE A 425 16.03 -0.85 4.94
C PHE A 425 17.23 -1.58 5.59
N ASP A 426 16.99 -2.55 6.46
CA ASP A 426 18.00 -3.43 7.03
C ASP A 426 18.13 -4.74 6.25
N GLU A 427 17.01 -5.39 5.93
CA GLU A 427 16.96 -6.65 5.15
C GLU A 427 16.38 -6.45 3.73
N PHE A 428 15.76 -5.31 3.41
CA PHE A 428 15.04 -5.07 2.15
C PHE A 428 15.30 -3.67 1.56
N VAL A 429 15.13 -3.50 0.25
CA VAL A 429 15.24 -2.19 -0.43
C VAL A 429 14.00 -1.31 -0.24
N SER A 430 12.85 -1.88 0.11
CA SER A 430 11.58 -1.14 0.27
C SER A 430 10.59 -1.89 1.17
N TYR A 431 9.51 -1.25 1.61
CA TYR A 431 8.49 -1.95 2.39
C TYR A 431 7.63 -2.85 1.50
N GLU A 432 7.50 -2.48 0.21
CA GLU A 432 6.89 -3.28 -0.83
C GLU A 432 7.63 -4.61 -0.99
N GLU A 433 8.95 -4.61 -1.09
CA GLU A 433 9.74 -5.87 -1.19
C GLU A 433 9.57 -6.76 0.04
N ARG A 434 9.54 -6.17 1.25
CA ARG A 434 9.28 -6.91 2.49
C ARG A 434 7.89 -7.55 2.49
N GLY A 435 6.87 -6.79 2.07
CA GLY A 435 5.50 -7.29 1.96
C GLY A 435 5.38 -8.37 0.88
N ASP A 436 5.93 -8.15 -0.31
CA ASP A 436 5.99 -9.16 -1.38
C ASP A 436 6.70 -10.44 -0.92
N THR A 437 7.74 -10.32 -0.09
CA THR A 437 8.42 -11.47 0.53
C THR A 437 7.49 -12.20 1.48
N PHE A 438 6.74 -11.49 2.33
CA PHE A 438 5.73 -12.11 3.19
C PHE A 438 4.67 -12.85 2.37
N VAL A 439 4.13 -12.22 1.33
CA VAL A 439 3.14 -12.83 0.42
C VAL A 439 3.69 -14.11 -0.21
N ARG A 440 4.92 -14.09 -0.73
CA ARG A 440 5.57 -15.28 -1.28
C ARG A 440 5.71 -16.40 -0.27
N LEU A 441 6.09 -16.08 0.97
CA LEU A 441 6.24 -17.07 2.04
C LEU A 441 4.90 -17.69 2.44
N VAL A 442 3.82 -16.91 2.50
CA VAL A 442 2.45 -17.42 2.75
C VAL A 442 2.02 -18.38 1.64
N ARG A 443 2.23 -18.01 0.37
CA ARG A 443 1.87 -18.87 -0.78
C ARG A 443 2.67 -20.17 -0.81
N ALA A 444 3.98 -20.09 -0.56
CA ALA A 444 4.83 -21.29 -0.47
C ALA A 444 4.41 -22.20 0.68
N LEU A 445 3.95 -21.63 1.81
CA LEU A 445 3.40 -22.40 2.92
C LEU A 445 2.10 -23.11 2.51
N GLU A 446 1.18 -22.40 1.83
CA GLU A 446 -0.07 -22.97 1.31
C GLU A 446 0.18 -24.15 0.36
N GLU A 447 1.05 -23.96 -0.63
CA GLU A 447 1.45 -25.01 -1.59
C GLU A 447 2.07 -26.22 -0.88
N SER A 448 2.95 -25.98 0.12
CA SER A 448 3.59 -27.05 0.90
C SER A 448 2.58 -27.87 1.71
N ARG A 449 1.50 -27.25 2.21
CA ARG A 449 0.44 -27.94 2.96
C ARG A 449 -0.45 -28.76 2.05
N GLN A 450 -0.87 -28.19 0.92
CA GLN A 450 -1.65 -28.91 -0.10
C GLN A 450 -0.91 -30.15 -0.61
N ALA A 451 0.38 -30.02 -0.93
CA ALA A 451 1.20 -31.15 -1.39
C ALA A 451 1.39 -32.24 -0.31
N LYS A 452 1.34 -31.89 0.98
CA LYS A 452 1.37 -32.87 2.08
C LYS A 452 0.04 -33.59 2.23
N GLU A 453 -1.08 -32.88 2.12
CA GLU A 453 -2.42 -33.48 2.14
C GLU A 453 -2.62 -34.45 0.97
N GLU A 454 -2.24 -34.07 -0.25
CA GLU A 454 -2.31 -34.94 -1.43
C GLU A 454 -1.47 -36.21 -1.27
N LYS A 455 -0.27 -36.09 -0.67
CA LYS A 455 0.60 -37.24 -0.35
C LYS A 455 0.02 -38.13 0.74
N ILE A 456 -0.68 -37.56 1.73
CA ILE A 456 -1.36 -38.34 2.78
C ILE A 456 -2.54 -39.08 2.15
N ILE A 457 -3.38 -38.42 1.35
CA ILE A 457 -4.53 -39.03 0.66
C ILE A 457 -4.08 -40.16 -0.27
N THR A 458 -3.00 -39.97 -1.06
CA THR A 458 -2.48 -41.04 -1.93
C THR A 458 -1.82 -42.19 -1.15
N LYS A 459 -1.26 -41.92 0.04
CA LYS A 459 -0.68 -42.96 0.90
C LYS A 459 -1.77 -43.74 1.65
N GLU A 460 -2.82 -43.05 2.11
CA GLU A 460 -3.99 -43.66 2.75
C GLU A 460 -4.85 -44.45 1.75
N GLY A 461 -4.99 -43.95 0.52
CA GLY A 461 -5.66 -44.66 -0.58
C GLY A 461 -4.94 -45.97 -0.95
N LYS A 462 -3.60 -45.99 -0.95
CA LYS A 462 -2.82 -47.23 -1.13
C LYS A 462 -3.00 -48.22 0.03
N THR A 463 -3.08 -47.75 1.27
CA THR A 463 -3.35 -48.63 2.42
C THR A 463 -4.77 -49.18 2.46
N TYR A 464 -5.76 -48.52 1.85
CA TYR A 464 -7.12 -49.08 1.73
C TYR A 464 -7.19 -50.21 0.69
N ASP A 465 -6.50 -50.07 -0.44
CA ASP A 465 -6.42 -51.14 -1.45
C ASP A 465 -5.59 -52.35 -0.96
N ASP A 466 -4.54 -52.12 -0.16
CA ASP A 466 -3.72 -53.21 0.41
C ASP A 466 -4.41 -53.97 1.55
N VAL A 467 -5.38 -53.37 2.25
CA VAL A 467 -6.19 -54.06 3.29
C VAL A 467 -7.41 -54.77 2.69
N ALA A 468 -7.93 -54.30 1.55
CA ALA A 468 -8.99 -55.01 0.82
C ALA A 468 -8.50 -56.30 0.15
N ALA A 469 -7.21 -56.38 -0.23
CA ALA A 469 -6.63 -57.56 -0.89
C ALA A 469 -6.34 -58.76 0.05
N VAL A 470 -6.37 -58.58 1.39
CA VAL A 470 -6.02 -59.66 2.35
C VAL A 470 -7.26 -60.34 2.96
N THR A 471 -8.48 -59.86 2.71
CA THR A 471 -9.70 -60.38 3.38
C THR A 471 -10.69 -61.13 2.47
N THR A 472 -10.28 -61.50 1.25
CA THR A 472 -11.15 -62.24 0.30
C THR A 472 -10.49 -63.51 -0.23
N HIS A 473 -9.92 -64.36 0.63
CA HIS A 473 -9.49 -65.72 0.24
C HIS A 473 -9.76 -66.79 1.32
N VAL A 474 -10.98 -66.84 1.85
CA VAL A 474 -11.54 -68.08 2.43
C VAL A 474 -13.06 -68.13 2.21
N ASN A 475 -13.48 -68.59 1.02
CA ASN A 475 -14.63 -69.46 0.79
C ASN A 475 -15.07 -69.39 -0.67
N ARG A 476 -14.81 -70.47 -1.41
CA ARG A 476 -15.73 -71.20 -2.30
C ARG A 476 -14.92 -71.99 -3.32
N ASN A 477 -14.65 -73.25 -2.98
CA ASN A 477 -14.41 -74.30 -3.98
C ASN A 477 -15.68 -75.16 -4.04
N GLY A 478 -16.23 -75.28 -5.24
CA GLY A 478 -17.26 -76.22 -5.62
C GLY A 478 -17.43 -76.16 -7.12
N GLU A 479 -16.92 -77.21 -7.80
CA GLU A 479 -17.34 -77.74 -9.12
C GLU A 479 -17.15 -76.81 -10.35
N ASP A 480 -16.79 -77.22 -11.56
CA ASP A 480 -16.32 -78.46 -12.21
C ASP A 480 -15.89 -78.04 -13.64
N ASP A 481 -15.08 -78.86 -14.32
CA ASP A 481 -14.83 -78.95 -15.79
C ASP A 481 -14.26 -77.71 -16.54
N GLY A 482 -13.34 -77.77 -17.50
CA GLY A 482 -12.75 -78.81 -18.35
C GLY A 482 -12.18 -78.13 -19.61
N ASP A 483 -11.20 -78.77 -20.26
CA ASP A 483 -10.69 -78.58 -21.64
C ASP A 483 -9.51 -77.61 -21.96
N GLU A 484 -8.34 -78.25 -22.13
CA GLU A 484 -7.35 -78.22 -23.22
C GLU A 484 -7.19 -76.98 -24.14
N GLN A 485 -5.95 -76.48 -24.28
CA GLN A 485 -5.08 -76.75 -25.46
C GLN A 485 -3.70 -76.06 -25.42
N ASP A 486 -2.75 -76.76 -26.04
CA ASP A 486 -1.32 -76.51 -26.28
C ASP A 486 -0.94 -75.17 -26.94
N ASN A 487 0.24 -74.63 -26.60
CA ASN A 487 1.46 -74.79 -27.43
C ASN A 487 2.65 -73.95 -26.94
N ALA A 488 3.83 -74.54 -27.15
CA ALA A 488 5.17 -74.02 -26.90
C ALA A 488 5.58 -72.89 -27.88
N ASP A 489 6.50 -72.02 -27.48
CA ASP A 489 7.91 -72.11 -27.91
C ASP A 489 8.71 -70.82 -27.61
N ASP A 490 9.97 -71.08 -27.30
CA ASP A 490 11.18 -70.34 -27.69
C ASP A 490 11.57 -68.98 -27.06
N ALA A 491 12.59 -69.10 -26.19
CA ALA A 491 13.99 -68.79 -26.51
C ALA A 491 14.59 -67.39 -26.19
N LYS A 492 15.77 -67.50 -25.54
CA LYS A 492 16.96 -66.62 -25.59
C LYS A 492 16.83 -65.26 -24.89
N HIS A 493 17.86 -64.68 -24.29
CA HIS A 493 19.24 -65.06 -23.99
C HIS A 493 19.72 -64.00 -22.98
N ASP A 494 20.62 -64.42 -22.09
CA ASP A 494 21.77 -63.65 -21.60
C ASP A 494 21.55 -62.32 -20.86
N GLY A 495 22.20 -62.04 -19.75
CA GLY A 495 23.33 -62.68 -19.10
C GLY A 495 23.93 -61.68 -18.10
N PHE A 496 24.71 -62.24 -17.17
CA PHE A 496 25.62 -61.56 -16.23
C PHE A 496 24.94 -60.74 -15.11
N ALA A 497 24.87 -61.25 -13.87
CA ALA A 497 26.00 -61.53 -12.95
C ALA A 497 26.87 -60.26 -12.77
N SER A 498 27.20 -59.77 -11.59
CA SER A 498 27.20 -60.34 -10.24
C SER A 498 27.68 -59.24 -9.28
N LEU A 499 27.38 -59.40 -7.98
CA LEU A 499 28.29 -59.22 -6.82
C LEU A 499 29.10 -57.90 -6.73
N ALA A 500 29.26 -57.24 -5.59
CA ALA A 500 28.92 -57.48 -4.21
C ALA A 500 29.26 -56.18 -3.44
N ARG A 501 28.49 -55.94 -2.39
CA ARG A 501 28.89 -55.46 -1.05
C ARG A 501 30.32 -54.90 -0.88
N LEU A 502 30.45 -53.72 -0.27
CA LEU A 502 30.80 -53.54 1.15
C LEU A 502 30.92 -52.03 1.46
N GLU A 503 30.48 -51.68 2.67
CA GLU A 503 30.44 -50.37 3.33
C GLU A 503 31.85 -49.84 3.74
N PRO A 504 32.01 -48.89 4.69
CA PRO A 504 31.62 -47.47 4.72
C PRO A 504 32.82 -46.52 5.10
N GLU A 505 32.49 -45.25 5.34
CA GLU A 505 33.22 -44.19 6.10
C GLU A 505 34.39 -43.44 5.42
N GLU A 506 34.18 -42.14 5.17
CA GLU A 506 34.57 -41.03 6.09
C GLU A 506 33.63 -39.82 5.90
#